data_AF-A0A830C9J7-F1
#
_entry.id   AF-A0A830C9J7-F1
#
_cell.length_a   1.000
_cell.length_b   1.000
_cell.length_c   1.000
_cell.angle_alpha   90.00
_cell.angle_beta   90.00
_cell.angle_gamma   90.00
#
_symmetry.space_group_name_H-M   'P 1'
#
loop_
_entity.id
_entity.type
_entity.pdbx_description
1 polymer ?
#
loop_
_entity_poly.entity_id
_entity_poly.type
_entity_poly.pdbx_seq_one_letter_code
_entity_poly.pdbx_strand_id
1 'polypeptide(L)'
;MKVEFIVNKKSRNTTFKRRKEGLVKKIKELSTLCDVDACMIIYSPDHDAPAAPDIVWPSNNPDQIHRMIHLSRAFQDFNKSNVVEI
;
A
#
# COMPACT_ATOMS: atom_id res chain seq x y z
N MET A 1 11.19 -10.22 -15.68
CA MET A 1 11.64 -9.25 -14.66
C MET A 1 11.63 -9.97 -13.32
N LYS A 2 12.74 -10.02 -12.61
CA LYS A 2 12.81 -10.66 -11.28
C LYS A 2 12.21 -9.73 -10.21
N VAL A 3 11.57 -10.31 -9.19
CA VAL A 3 11.02 -9.57 -8.04
C VAL A 3 12.08 -9.54 -6.96
N GLU A 4 13.04 -8.63 -7.12
CA GLU A 4 14.18 -8.45 -6.21
C GLU A 4 14.49 -6.95 -6.04
N PHE A 5 15.28 -6.62 -5.03
CA PHE A 5 15.67 -5.23 -4.78
C PHE A 5 16.53 -4.69 -5.93
N ILE A 6 16.11 -3.55 -6.50
CA ILE A 6 16.88 -2.88 -7.56
C ILE A 6 18.03 -2.09 -6.91
N VAL A 7 19.23 -2.63 -6.98
CA VAL A 7 20.43 -2.04 -6.35
C VAL A 7 20.76 -0.67 -6.94
N ASN A 8 20.70 -0.53 -8.27
CA ASN A 8 20.97 0.75 -8.94
C ASN A 8 19.91 1.81 -8.56
N LYS A 9 20.31 2.88 -7.86
CA LYS A 9 19.41 3.93 -7.38
C LYS A 9 18.62 4.61 -8.50
N LYS A 10 19.25 4.95 -9.63
CA LYS A 10 18.58 5.61 -10.76
C LYS A 10 17.50 4.69 -11.36
N SER A 11 17.85 3.44 -11.65
CA SER A 11 16.90 2.44 -12.16
C SER A 11 15.78 2.16 -11.17
N ARG A 12 16.09 2.11 -9.86
CA ARG A 12 15.10 1.94 -8.78
C ARG A 12 14.11 3.09 -8.77
N ASN A 13 14.57 4.34 -8.81
CA ASN A 13 13.71 5.52 -8.74
C ASN A 13 12.83 5.67 -9.98
N THR A 14 13.34 5.41 -11.18
CA THR A 14 12.53 5.37 -12.41
C THR A 14 11.47 4.27 -12.33
N THR A 15 11.85 3.08 -11.87
CA THR A 15 10.92 1.96 -11.74
C THR A 15 9.85 2.21 -10.68
N PHE A 16 10.24 2.81 -9.54
CA PHE A 16 9.33 3.20 -8.47
C PHE A 16 8.26 4.16 -8.98
N LYS A 17 8.64 5.25 -9.65
CA LYS A 17 7.69 6.23 -10.21
C LYS A 17 6.67 5.56 -11.15
N ARG A 18 7.14 4.78 -12.12
CA ARG A 18 6.27 4.08 -13.08
C ARG A 18 5.34 3.06 -12.43
N ARG A 19 5.85 2.26 -11.48
CA ARG A 19 5.04 1.24 -10.79
C ARG A 19 4.03 1.89 -9.83
N LYS A 20 4.42 2.95 -9.14
CA LYS A 20 3.56 3.74 -8.25
C LYS A 20 2.32 4.24 -8.99
N GLU A 21 2.52 4.90 -10.13
CA GLU A 21 1.43 5.38 -10.99
C GLU A 21 0.52 4.23 -11.45
N GLY A 22 1.11 3.12 -11.91
CA GLY A 22 0.36 1.93 -12.31
C GLY A 22 -0.46 1.31 -11.17
N LEU A 23 0.10 1.23 -9.96
CA LEU A 23 -0.58 0.71 -8.77
C LEU A 23 -1.76 1.60 -8.34
N VAL A 24 -1.58 2.93 -8.35
CA VAL A 24 -2.67 3.86 -8.04
C VAL A 24 -3.81 3.73 -9.04
N LYS A 25 -3.50 3.56 -10.33
CA LYS A 25 -4.53 3.30 -11.34
C LYS A 25 -5.26 1.99 -11.06
N LYS A 26 -4.52 0.93 -10.75
CA LYS A 26 -5.09 -0.42 -10.53
C LYS A 26 -5.95 -0.51 -9.28
N ILE A 27 -5.56 0.13 -8.17
CA ILE A 27 -6.40 0.11 -6.97
C ILE A 27 -7.70 0.89 -7.16
N LYS A 28 -7.66 1.98 -7.93
CA LYS A 28 -8.86 2.73 -8.31
C LYS A 28 -9.78 1.86 -9.17
N GLU A 29 -9.24 1.23 -10.21
CA GLU A 29 -10.00 0.29 -11.06
C GLU A 29 -10.62 -0.84 -10.24
N LEU A 30 -9.84 -1.48 -9.36
CA LEU A 30 -10.29 -2.57 -8.50
C LEU A 30 -11.45 -2.12 -7.59
N SER A 31 -11.27 -1.02 -6.86
CA SER A 31 -12.28 -0.48 -5.95
C SER A 31 -13.57 -0.13 -6.70
N THR A 32 -13.47 0.48 -7.88
CA THR A 32 -14.64 0.85 -8.69
C THR A 32 -15.33 -0.35 -9.34
N LEU A 33 -14.59 -1.30 -9.91
CA LEU A 33 -15.18 -2.44 -10.64
C LEU A 33 -15.78 -3.48 -9.72
N CYS A 34 -15.20 -3.68 -8.54
CA CYS A 34 -15.65 -4.67 -7.59
C CYS A 34 -16.51 -4.10 -6.46
N ASP A 35 -16.71 -2.78 -6.43
CA ASP A 35 -17.41 -2.06 -5.35
C ASP A 35 -16.86 -2.42 -3.95
N VAL A 36 -15.53 -2.33 -3.82
CA VAL A 36 -14.82 -2.66 -2.58
C VAL A 36 -14.10 -1.45 -2.01
N ASP A 37 -14.14 -1.34 -0.67
CA ASP A 37 -13.28 -0.43 0.08
C ASP A 37 -11.82 -0.88 -0.05
N ALA A 38 -11.00 -0.02 -0.64
CA ALA A 38 -9.57 -0.26 -0.83
C ALA A 38 -8.77 0.96 -0.37
N CYS A 39 -7.59 0.73 0.21
CA CYS A 39 -6.66 1.81 0.54
C CYS A 39 -5.21 1.41 0.23
N MET A 40 -4.36 2.38 -0.05
CA MET A 40 -2.94 2.16 -0.32
C MET A 40 -2.08 3.26 0.30
N ILE A 41 -1.00 2.85 0.96
CA ILE A 41 0.00 3.73 1.57
C ILE A 41 1.36 3.35 0.99
N ILE A 42 2.05 4.29 0.36
CA ILE A 42 3.36 4.06 -0.27
C ILE A 42 4.38 5.04 0.31
N TYR A 43 5.54 4.51 0.71
CA TYR A 43 6.70 5.28 1.14
C TYR A 43 7.75 5.31 0.04
N SER A 44 8.30 6.49 -0.25
CA SER A 44 9.38 6.65 -1.22
C SER A 44 10.73 6.28 -0.59
N PRO A 45 11.65 5.64 -1.35
CA PRO A 45 13.01 5.36 -0.88
C PRO A 45 13.90 6.60 -0.78
N ASP A 46 13.44 7.77 -1.25
CA ASP A 46 14.24 9.00 -1.33
C ASP A 46 14.06 9.97 -0.14
N HIS A 47 13.21 9.63 0.85
CA HIS A 47 13.07 10.47 2.04
C HIS A 47 14.06 10.04 3.13
N ASP A 48 15.01 10.92 3.46
CA ASP A 48 15.99 10.75 4.54
C ASP A 48 15.33 10.72 5.94
N ALA A 49 14.01 10.95 6.05
CA ALA A 49 13.23 10.72 7.25
C ALA A 49 11.88 10.06 6.89
N PRO A 50 11.53 8.88 7.45
CA PRO A 50 10.30 8.13 7.13
C PRO A 50 9.02 8.74 7.73
N ALA A 51 9.02 10.04 8.06
CA ALA A 51 7.96 10.65 8.86
C ALA A 51 6.60 10.73 8.12
N ALA A 52 6.60 10.73 6.79
CA ALA A 52 5.36 10.79 6.01
C ALA A 52 5.40 9.86 4.77
N PRO A 53 4.25 9.27 4.41
CA PRO A 53 4.10 8.54 3.16
C PRO A 53 4.16 9.48 1.95
N ASP A 54 4.68 8.97 0.83
CA ASP A 54 4.70 9.66 -0.48
C ASP A 54 3.30 9.68 -1.12
N ILE A 55 2.50 8.63 -0.90
CA ILE A 55 1.09 8.57 -1.29
C ILE A 55 0.26 7.92 -0.19
N VAL A 56 -0.91 8.51 0.07
CA VAL A 56 -2.04 7.89 0.77
C VAL A 56 -3.25 7.96 -0.16
N TRP A 57 -3.83 6.81 -0.48
CA TRP A 57 -5.02 6.70 -1.32
C TRP A 57 -6.13 5.93 -0.59
N PRO A 58 -7.40 6.37 -0.67
CA PRO A 58 -7.88 7.59 -1.33
C PRO A 58 -7.59 8.86 -0.49
N SER A 59 -7.00 9.90 -1.09
CA SER A 59 -6.59 11.11 -0.34
C SER A 59 -7.76 11.97 0.16
N ASN A 60 -8.96 11.78 -0.40
CA ASN A 60 -10.16 12.55 -0.06
C ASN A 60 -11.07 11.88 0.98
N ASN A 61 -10.68 10.74 1.54
CA ASN A 61 -11.49 10.02 2.52
C ASN A 61 -10.63 9.45 3.67
N PRO A 62 -10.08 10.32 4.54
CA PRO A 62 -9.20 9.91 5.63
C PRO A 62 -9.90 8.97 6.62
N ASP A 63 -11.19 9.16 6.90
CA ASP A 63 -11.92 8.31 7.84
C ASP A 63 -12.05 6.87 7.34
N GLN A 64 -12.28 6.67 6.04
CA GLN A 64 -12.30 5.33 5.43
C GLN A 64 -10.94 4.65 5.57
N ILE A 65 -9.84 5.37 5.30
CA ILE A 65 -8.49 4.84 5.48
C ILE A 65 -8.24 4.45 6.93
N HIS A 66 -8.60 5.32 7.88
CA HIS A 66 -8.45 5.03 9.31
C HIS A 66 -9.26 3.79 9.69
N ARG A 67 -10.52 3.67 9.25
CA ARG A 67 -11.35 2.47 9.49
C ARG A 67 -10.68 1.21 8.95
N MET A 68 -10.20 1.23 7.70
CA MET A 68 -9.52 0.08 7.10
C MET A 68 -8.23 -0.32 7.82
N ILE A 69 -7.42 0.66 8.26
CA ILE A 69 -6.21 0.39 9.06
C ILE A 69 -6.59 -0.27 10.39
N HIS A 70 -7.62 0.22 11.09
CA HIS A 70 -8.07 -0.40 12.35
C HIS A 70 -8.61 -1.82 12.12
N LEU A 71 -9.43 -2.01 11.09
CA LEU A 71 -9.98 -3.33 10.74
C LEU A 71 -8.89 -4.34 10.37
N SER A 72 -7.89 -3.93 9.57
CA SER A 72 -6.78 -4.81 9.20
C SER A 72 -5.93 -5.23 10.40
N ARG A 73 -5.68 -4.35 11.37
CA ARG A 73 -5.01 -4.69 12.64
C ARG A 73 -5.83 -5.68 13.45
N ALA A 74 -7.11 -5.41 13.63
CA ALA A 74 -8.02 -6.30 14.35
C ALA A 74 -8.07 -7.70 13.68
N PHE A 75 -8.09 -7.77 12.35
CA PHE A 75 -8.05 -9.03 11.62
C PHE A 75 -6.71 -9.77 11.78
N GLN A 76 -5.59 -9.05 11.75
CA GLN A 76 -4.27 -9.66 12.00
C GLN A 76 -4.17 -10.20 13.42
N ASP A 77 -4.68 -9.49 14.41
CA ASP A 77 -4.66 -9.90 15.81
C ASP A 77 -5.59 -11.10 16.04
N PHE A 78 -6.78 -11.10 15.42
CA PHE A 78 -7.67 -12.25 15.39
C PHE A 78 -7.01 -13.46 14.73
N ASN A 79 -6.36 -13.29 13.57
CA ASN A 79 -5.72 -14.39 12.87
C ASN A 79 -4.54 -14.95 13.67
N LYS A 80 -3.74 -14.10 14.34
CA LYS A 80 -2.68 -14.54 15.27
C LYS A 80 -3.24 -15.32 16.45
N SER A 81 -4.39 -14.92 16.97
CA SER A 81 -5.03 -15.55 18.14
C SER A 81 -5.73 -16.86 17.79
N ASN A 82 -6.06 -17.09 16.52
CA ASN A 82 -6.77 -18.26 16.02
C ASN A 82 -5.96 -19.08 14.99
N VAL A 83 -4.63 -18.93 14.94
CA VAL A 83 -3.79 -19.99 14.36
C VAL A 83 -3.92 -21.20 15.28
N VAL A 84 -4.93 -22.02 15.01
CA VAL A 84 -4.92 -23.43 15.38
C VAL A 84 -3.74 -24.01 14.61
N GLU A 85 -2.72 -24.47 15.35
CA GLU A 85 -1.68 -25.33 14.81
C GLU A 85 -2.36 -26.50 14.10
N ILE A 86 -2.18 -26.58 12.78
CA ILE A 86 -2.35 -27.80 12.00
C ILE A 86 -1.02 -28.07 11.31
#